data_AF-A0A9D1SKU2-F1
#
_entry.id   AF-A0A9D1SKU2-F1
#
_cell.length_a   1.000
_cell.length_b   1.000
_cell.length_c   1.000
_cell.angle_alpha   90.00
_cell.angle_beta   90.00
_cell.angle_gamma   90.00
#
_symmetry.space_group_name_H-M   'P 1'
#
loop_
_entity.id
_entity.type
_entity.pdbx_description
1 polymer ?
#
loop_
_entity_poly.entity_id
_entity_poly.type
_entity_poly.pdbx_seq_one_letter_code
_entity_poly.pdbx_strand_id
1 'polypeptide(L)'
;MARKVKAVPMPDKYKRYMIVDENTGEILDDAQGYGYKTAQKAHLAWNYKHATSKQSHNRKLNQKFVKEHKAFVREWDAVLFDYLKSNEKPSYSEFKEMLADKAPDFGGSSRSLFYYLQKH
;
A
#
# COMPACT_ATOMS: atom_id res chain seq x y z
N MET A 1 2.30 -2.30 -21.55
CA MET A 1 1.32 -2.71 -20.51
C MET A 1 2.07 -2.90 -19.20
N ALA A 2 1.47 -2.56 -18.05
CA ALA A 2 2.11 -2.84 -16.76
C ALA A 2 2.26 -4.36 -16.61
N ARG A 3 3.48 -4.84 -16.29
CA ARG A 3 3.71 -6.27 -16.04
C ARG A 3 2.89 -6.71 -14.84
N LYS A 4 2.05 -7.73 -15.04
CA LYS A 4 1.26 -8.33 -13.98
C LYS A 4 2.11 -9.41 -13.32
N VAL A 5 2.22 -9.37 -11.99
CA VAL A 5 3.13 -10.25 -11.24
C VAL A 5 2.37 -11.02 -10.18
N LYS A 6 2.81 -12.25 -9.91
CA LYS A 6 2.24 -13.12 -8.87
C LYS A 6 3.34 -13.67 -7.98
N ALA A 7 3.08 -13.77 -6.68
CA ALA A 7 3.92 -14.52 -5.77
C ALA A 7 3.52 -16.00 -5.80
N VAL A 8 4.47 -16.88 -6.07
CA VAL A 8 4.26 -18.35 -6.14
C VAL A 8 5.19 -19.08 -5.17
N PRO A 9 4.80 -20.26 -4.67
CA PRO A 9 5.71 -21.09 -3.89
C PRO A 9 6.95 -21.45 -4.71
N MET A 10 8.11 -21.39 -4.07
CA MET A 10 9.35 -21.91 -4.61
C MET A 10 9.32 -23.44 -4.55
N PRO A 11 9.89 -24.15 -5.53
CA PRO A 11 10.11 -25.60 -5.46
C PRO A 11 11.24 -25.92 -4.47
N ASP A 12 11.10 -25.47 -3.23
CA ASP A 12 12.05 -25.67 -2.15
C ASP A 12 11.38 -26.38 -0.96
N LYS A 13 12.21 -26.96 -0.09
CA LYS A 13 11.73 -27.64 1.12
C LYS A 13 11.12 -26.65 2.15
N TYR A 14 11.45 -25.36 2.06
CA TYR A 14 11.21 -24.38 3.12
C TYR A 14 9.96 -23.53 2.91
N LYS A 15 9.06 -23.91 1.98
CA LYS A 15 7.81 -23.19 1.67
C LYS A 15 8.05 -21.70 1.44
N ARG A 16 9.09 -21.38 0.66
CA ARG A 16 9.41 -19.99 0.31
C ARG A 16 8.61 -19.54 -0.90
N TYR A 17 8.64 -18.23 -1.17
CA TYR A 17 7.90 -17.62 -2.26
C TYR A 17 8.84 -16.82 -3.16
N MET A 18 8.56 -16.81 -4.46
CA MET A 18 9.23 -15.98 -5.46
C MET A 18 8.20 -15.17 -6.25
N ILE A 19 8.64 -14.11 -6.91
CA ILE A 19 7.81 -13.35 -7.86
C ILE A 19 8.09 -13.84 -9.26
N VAL A 20 7.02 -14.17 -9.97
CA VAL A 20 7.04 -14.51 -11.39
C VAL A 20 6.14 -13.57 -12.17
N ASP A 21 6.43 -13.43 -13.47
CA ASP A 21 5.48 -12.82 -14.41
C ASP A 21 4.22 -13.70 -14.46
N GLU A 22 3.06 -13.07 -14.32
CA GLU A 22 1.80 -13.80 -14.25
C GLU A 22 1.46 -14.52 -15.56
N ASN A 23 1.83 -13.91 -16.70
CA ASN A 23 1.48 -14.38 -18.03
C ASN A 23 2.50 -15.39 -18.55
N THR A 24 3.80 -15.15 -18.36
CA THR A 24 4.87 -16.01 -18.90
C THR A 24 5.36 -17.06 -17.90
N GLY A 25 5.18 -16.83 -16.59
CA GLY A 25 5.76 -17.68 -15.55
C GLY A 25 7.26 -17.47 -15.32
N GLU A 26 7.88 -16.50 -16.00
CA GLU A 26 9.29 -16.15 -15.84
C GLU A 26 9.59 -15.69 -14.40
N ILE A 27 10.70 -16.14 -13.82
CA ILE A 27 11.15 -15.71 -12.49
C ILE A 27 11.68 -14.28 -12.58
N LEU A 28 11.04 -13.37 -11.85
CA LEU A 28 11.41 -11.95 -11.82
C LEU A 28 12.18 -11.57 -10.55
N ASP A 29 11.89 -12.22 -9.42
CA ASP A 29 12.59 -12.00 -8.13
C ASP A 29 12.41 -13.21 -7.19
N ASP A 30 13.47 -13.98 -7.00
CA ASP A 30 13.53 -15.15 -6.12
C ASP A 30 14.34 -14.89 -4.83
N ALA A 31 14.61 -13.62 -4.51
CA ALA A 31 15.50 -13.23 -3.42
C ALA A 31 16.89 -13.88 -3.50
N GLN A 32 17.49 -13.94 -4.71
CA GLN A 32 18.81 -14.54 -4.96
C GLN A 32 18.83 -16.04 -4.61
N GLY A 33 17.74 -16.74 -4.90
CA GLY A 33 17.58 -18.17 -4.64
C GLY A 33 17.16 -18.55 -3.21
N TYR A 34 17.01 -17.60 -2.28
CA TYR A 34 16.55 -17.89 -0.90
C TYR A 34 15.03 -17.87 -0.75
N GLY A 35 14.33 -17.15 -1.62
CA GLY A 35 12.90 -16.89 -1.54
C GLY A 35 12.43 -16.12 -0.29
N TYR A 36 11.23 -15.56 -0.40
CA TYR A 36 10.57 -14.81 0.66
C TYR A 36 9.79 -15.75 1.59
N LYS A 37 9.70 -15.42 2.87
CA LYS A 37 8.97 -16.23 3.86
C LYS A 37 7.45 -16.30 3.59
N THR A 38 6.89 -15.30 2.90
CA THR A 38 5.47 -15.23 2.57
C THR A 38 5.26 -14.56 1.22
N ALA A 39 4.14 -14.87 0.56
CA ALA A 39 3.71 -14.22 -0.68
C ALA A 39 3.61 -12.69 -0.54
N GLN A 40 3.08 -12.22 0.60
CA GLN A 40 2.98 -10.79 0.89
C GLN A 40 4.36 -10.10 0.94
N LYS A 41 5.36 -10.73 1.57
CA LYS A 41 6.72 -10.17 1.62
C LYS A 41 7.38 -10.12 0.24
N ALA A 42 7.13 -11.12 -0.61
CA ALA A 42 7.58 -11.12 -1.99
C ALA A 42 7.01 -9.92 -2.76
N HIS A 43 5.69 -9.70 -2.66
CA HIS A 43 5.04 -8.55 -3.30
C HIS A 43 5.54 -7.21 -2.75
N LEU A 44 5.77 -7.11 -1.44
CA LEU A 44 6.31 -5.88 -0.83
C LEU A 44 7.72 -5.57 -1.36
N ALA A 45 8.59 -6.58 -1.46
CA ALA A 45 9.93 -6.41 -2.00
C ALA A 45 9.91 -5.98 -3.47
N TRP A 46 9.08 -6.65 -4.28
CA TRP A 46 8.88 -6.28 -5.69
C TRP A 46 8.41 -4.84 -5.85
N ASN A 47 7.34 -4.46 -5.13
CA ASN A 47 6.77 -3.13 -5.18
C ASN A 47 7.75 -2.06 -4.71
N TYR A 48 8.62 -2.39 -3.74
CA TYR A 48 9.66 -1.47 -3.28
C TYR A 48 10.71 -1.20 -4.36
N LYS A 49 11.22 -2.25 -5.02
CA LYS A 49 12.22 -2.13 -6.10
C LYS A 49 11.67 -1.41 -7.34
N HIS A 50 10.38 -1.57 -7.62
CA HIS A 50 9.71 -1.02 -8.81
C HIS A 50 8.85 0.22 -8.50
N ALA A 51 9.01 0.82 -7.33
CA ALA A 51 8.30 2.04 -6.98
C ALA A 51 8.81 3.22 -7.82
N THR A 52 7.90 3.96 -8.44
CA THR A 52 8.23 5.22 -9.12
C THR A 52 8.68 6.28 -8.12
N SER A 53 9.45 7.26 -8.60
CA SER A 53 9.86 8.44 -7.80
C SER A 53 8.66 9.15 -7.17
N LYS A 54 7.57 9.30 -7.94
CA LYS A 54 6.31 9.89 -7.46
C LYS A 54 5.69 9.09 -6.32
N GLN A 55 5.63 7.76 -6.41
CA GLN A 55 5.09 6.92 -5.33
C GLN A 55 5.96 6.99 -4.07
N SER A 56 7.28 6.96 -4.22
CA SER A 56 8.22 7.09 -3.10
C SER A 56 8.07 8.45 -2.41
N HIS A 57 7.96 9.54 -3.18
CA HIS A 57 7.73 10.88 -2.66
C HIS A 57 6.40 10.99 -1.89
N ASN A 58 5.30 10.51 -2.47
CA ASN A 58 3.99 10.52 -1.78
C ASN A 58 4.02 9.67 -0.51
N ARG A 59 4.70 8.52 -0.50
CA ARG A 59 4.85 7.71 0.71
C ARG A 59 5.53 8.49 1.84
N LYS A 60 6.57 9.27 1.53
CA LYS A 60 7.25 10.13 2.51
C LYS A 60 6.32 11.23 3.03
N LEU A 61 5.56 11.88 2.14
CA LEU A 61 4.57 12.89 2.54
C LEU A 61 3.48 12.31 3.43
N ASN A 62 2.92 11.14 3.08
CA ASN A 62 1.89 10.48 3.90
C ASN A 62 2.44 10.09 5.27
N GLN A 63 3.66 9.55 5.33
CA GLN A 63 4.33 9.22 6.60
C GLN A 63 4.54 10.45 7.48
N LYS A 64 4.95 11.56 6.88
CA LYS A 64 5.11 12.84 7.60
C LYS A 64 3.75 13.34 8.10
N PHE A 65 2.75 13.34 7.22
CA PHE A 65 1.39 13.75 7.55
C PHE A 65 0.81 12.98 8.74
N VAL A 66 0.88 11.65 8.74
CA VAL A 66 0.36 10.81 9.84
C VAL A 66 1.05 11.11 11.18
N LYS A 67 2.33 11.46 11.16
CA LYS A 67 3.07 11.82 12.37
C LYS A 67 2.64 13.18 12.93
N GLU A 68 2.39 14.14 12.05
CA GLU A 68 2.11 15.54 12.39
C GLU A 68 0.62 15.77 12.68
N HIS A 69 -0.29 15.10 11.96
CA HIS A 69 -1.73 15.32 12.02
C HIS A 69 -2.47 14.19 12.74
N LYS A 70 -2.02 13.82 13.94
CA LYS A 70 -2.62 12.72 14.72
C LYS A 70 -4.11 12.88 15.01
N ALA A 71 -4.57 14.13 15.18
CA ALA A 71 -5.99 14.41 15.43
C ALA A 71 -6.84 14.04 14.21
N PHE A 72 -6.44 14.49 13.03
CA PHE A 72 -7.07 14.11 11.76
C PHE A 72 -7.10 12.59 11.59
N VAL A 73 -5.98 11.90 11.84
CA VAL A 73 -5.90 10.44 11.70
C VAL A 73 -6.92 9.75 12.62
N ARG A 74 -7.00 10.14 13.89
CA ARG A 74 -7.96 9.56 14.84
C ARG A 74 -9.41 9.79 14.43
N GLU A 75 -9.73 10.98 13.93
CA GLU A 75 -11.07 11.28 13.45
C GLU A 75 -11.40 10.43 12.20
N TRP A 76 -10.45 10.28 11.28
CA TRP A 76 -10.64 9.43 10.11
C TRP A 76 -10.76 7.96 10.49
N ASP A 77 -10.01 7.48 11.48
CA ASP A 77 -10.13 6.12 12.02
C ASP A 77 -11.53 5.86 12.60
N ALA A 78 -12.12 6.87 13.25
CA ALA A 78 -13.50 6.77 13.75
C ALA A 78 -14.51 6.64 12.59
N VAL A 79 -14.32 7.42 11.52
CA VAL A 79 -15.13 7.30 10.29
C VAL A 79 -14.96 5.91 9.66
N LEU A 80 -13.71 5.42 9.52
CA LEU A 80 -13.43 4.08 9.02
C LEU A 80 -14.11 3.00 9.86
N PHE A 81 -14.15 3.16 11.18
CA PHE A 81 -14.81 2.22 12.08
C PHE A 81 -16.32 2.14 11.85
N ASP A 82 -16.98 3.25 11.56
CA ASP A 82 -18.41 3.24 11.26
C ASP A 82 -18.72 2.60 9.90
N TYR A 83 -17.87 2.83 8.89
CA TYR A 83 -17.94 2.09 7.63
C TYR A 83 -17.77 0.58 7.82
N LEU A 84 -16.88 0.15 8.72
CA LEU A 84 -16.71 -1.26 9.03
C LEU A 84 -17.95 -1.86 9.71
N LYS A 85 -18.63 -1.11 10.60
CA LYS A 85 -19.89 -1.55 11.22
C LYS A 85 -21.03 -1.68 10.22
N SER A 86 -21.12 -0.76 9.25
CA SER A 86 -22.15 -0.81 8.20
C SER A 86 -21.81 -1.82 7.09
N ASN A 87 -20.63 -2.46 7.14
CA ASN A 87 -20.10 -3.33 6.09
C ASN A 87 -20.01 -2.61 4.72
N GLU A 88 -19.69 -1.32 4.76
CA GLU A 88 -19.53 -0.47 3.60
C GLU A 88 -18.05 -0.11 3.39
N LYS A 89 -17.76 0.57 2.28
CA LYS A 89 -16.42 1.05 1.96
C LYS A 89 -16.34 2.56 2.17
N PRO A 90 -15.23 3.06 2.73
CA PRO A 90 -15.08 4.48 2.97
C PRO A 90 -15.16 5.29 1.68
N SER A 91 -15.86 6.42 1.74
CA SER A 91 -15.98 7.33 0.62
C SER A 91 -14.74 8.21 0.45
N TYR A 92 -14.21 8.25 -0.78
CA TYR A 92 -13.10 9.15 -1.11
C TYR A 92 -13.53 10.63 -1.12
N SER A 93 -14.79 10.94 -1.45
CA SER A 93 -15.27 12.33 -1.45
C SER A 93 -15.31 12.89 -0.04
N GLU A 94 -15.89 12.14 0.90
CA GLU A 94 -15.94 12.51 2.32
C GLU A 94 -14.53 12.70 2.90
N PHE A 95 -13.62 11.77 2.61
CA PHE A 95 -12.22 11.91 2.99
C PHE A 95 -11.62 13.22 2.46
N LYS A 96 -11.89 13.54 1.19
CA LYS A 96 -11.33 14.72 0.54
C LYS A 96 -11.89 16.01 1.13
N GLU A 97 -13.17 16.03 1.49
CA GLU A 97 -13.82 17.16 2.17
C GLU A 97 -13.24 17.37 3.56
N MET A 98 -13.13 16.30 4.34
CA MET A 98 -12.51 16.34 5.67
C MET A 98 -11.04 16.79 5.60
N LEU A 99 -10.28 16.31 4.61
CA LEU A 99 -8.90 16.71 4.40
C LEU A 99 -8.80 18.20 4.04
N ALA A 100 -9.71 18.71 3.19
CA ALA A 100 -9.73 20.12 2.82
C ALA A 100 -10.07 21.03 4.00
N ASP A 101 -10.95 20.58 4.91
CA ASP A 101 -11.31 21.33 6.12
C ASP A 101 -10.17 21.36 7.14
N LYS A 102 -9.58 20.19 7.43
CA LYS A 102 -8.70 20.00 8.59
C LYS A 102 -7.20 20.02 8.28
N ALA A 103 -6.82 19.82 7.02
CA ALA A 103 -5.43 19.91 6.57
C ALA A 103 -5.34 20.36 5.10
N PRO A 104 -5.81 21.59 4.79
CA PRO A 104 -5.82 22.13 3.43
C PRO A 104 -4.43 22.26 2.80
N ASP A 105 -3.38 22.30 3.62
CA ASP A 105 -1.99 22.45 3.24
C ASP A 105 -1.30 21.13 2.87
N PHE A 106 -2.03 20.00 2.84
CA PHE A 106 -1.46 18.71 2.44
C PHE A 106 -0.94 18.73 1.00
N GLY A 107 0.38 18.90 0.85
CA GLY A 107 1.07 18.97 -0.45
C GLY A 107 1.23 17.64 -1.19
N GLY A 108 0.64 16.56 -0.68
CA GLY A 108 0.70 15.23 -1.31
C GLY A 108 -0.54 14.90 -2.12
N SER A 109 -0.54 13.72 -2.74
CA SER A 109 -1.75 13.19 -3.37
C SER A 109 -2.76 12.76 -2.30
N SER A 110 -3.88 13.48 -2.18
CA SER A 110 -4.98 13.14 -1.26
C SER A 110 -5.45 11.69 -1.46
N ARG A 111 -5.54 11.23 -2.71
CA ARG A 111 -5.85 9.84 -3.03
C ARG A 111 -4.79 8.85 -2.53
N SER A 112 -3.51 9.23 -2.56
CA SER A 112 -2.46 8.40 -1.96
C SER A 112 -2.58 8.33 -0.45
N LEU A 113 -2.93 9.43 0.21
CA LEU A 113 -3.11 9.48 1.66
C LEU A 113 -4.34 8.66 2.10
N PHE A 114 -5.46 8.78 1.38
CA PHE A 114 -6.68 8.00 1.62
C PHE A 114 -6.40 6.49 1.68
N TYR A 115 -5.71 5.94 0.68
CA TYR A 115 -5.35 4.52 0.68
C TYR A 115 -4.23 4.16 1.67
N TYR A 116 -3.41 5.13 2.07
CA TYR A 116 -2.36 4.91 3.06
C TYR A 116 -2.97 4.67 4.45
N LEU A 117 -3.95 5.49 4.84
CA LEU A 117 -4.63 5.42 6.13
C LEU A 117 -5.52 4.19 6.30
N GLN A 118 -5.92 3.52 5.22
CA GLN A 118 -6.69 2.27 5.30
C GLN A 118 -5.83 1.04 5.54
N LYS A 119 -4.51 1.16 5.38
CA LYS A 119 -3.55 0.04 5.48
C LYS A 119 -2.71 0.08 6.75
N HIS A 120 -2.75 1.18 7.48
CA HIS A 120 -1.87 1.51 8.61
C HIS A 120 -2.69 2.14 9.71
#